data_AF-A0A7S3IJH7-F1
#
_entry.id   AF-A0A7S3IJH7-F1
#
_cell.length_a   1.000
_cell.length_b   1.000
_cell.length_c   1.000
_cell.angle_alpha   90.00
_cell.angle_beta   90.00
_cell.angle_gamma   90.00
#
_symmetry.space_group_name_H-M   'P 1'
#
loop_
_entity.id
_entity.type
_entity.pdbx_description
1 polymer ?
#
loop_
_entity_poly.entity_id
_entity_poly.type
_entity_poly.pdbx_seq_one_letter_code
_entity_poly.pdbx_strand_id
1 'polypeptide(L)'
;MKDLGDKIHDAELKFGITVSAGVKACKGDGPGSYGYEETDAQDFADWGVDYLKYVDCFNLGTETAEVRFTRMGDALKATDRDVFYAVSTWGGENVIEWGPQVANSWTLSPDLYGVYSKPIGNAWQHMKGNFLQAIAYADKVSAGHYNDLGELLIDTFLSEYYESNANFNLWAFSKSPLFLSGNVGKMSEQTLASFRDEVAINANKNSFQNAVTCHDGCDYSDPVSSFTALYQ
;
A
#
# COMPACT_ATOMS: atom_id res chain seq x y z
N MET A 1 5.52 -20.87 -9.95
CA MET A 1 5.37 -19.94 -8.81
C MET A 1 5.29 -20.67 -7.48
N LYS A 2 4.55 -21.78 -7.38
CA LYS A 2 4.51 -22.62 -6.16
C LYS A 2 5.88 -22.91 -5.52
N ASP A 3 6.86 -23.41 -6.29
CA ASP A 3 8.21 -23.68 -5.76
C ASP A 3 8.90 -22.46 -5.13
N LEU A 4 8.57 -21.25 -5.59
CA LEU A 4 9.07 -20.01 -4.99
C LEU A 4 8.32 -19.69 -3.70
N GLY A 5 6.99 -19.84 -3.69
CA GLY A 5 6.17 -19.71 -2.49
C GLY A 5 6.66 -20.65 -1.37
N ASP A 6 6.86 -21.94 -1.70
CA ASP A 6 7.36 -22.94 -0.75
C ASP A 6 8.73 -22.52 -0.18
N LYS A 7 9.67 -22.05 -1.01
CA LYS A 7 10.98 -21.55 -0.54
C LYS A 7 10.88 -20.31 0.35
N ILE A 8 9.93 -19.42 0.10
CA ILE A 8 9.70 -18.23 0.92
C ILE A 8 9.12 -18.66 2.28
N HIS A 9 8.18 -19.60 2.28
CA HIS A 9 7.60 -20.14 3.51
C HIS A 9 8.61 -20.96 4.33
N ASP A 10 9.49 -21.73 3.69
CA ASP A 10 10.60 -22.45 4.34
C ASP A 10 11.57 -21.49 5.06
N ALA A 11 11.62 -20.22 4.65
CA ALA A 11 12.39 -19.16 5.28
C ALA A 11 11.60 -18.40 6.37
N GLU A 12 10.42 -18.90 6.78
CA GLU A 12 9.51 -18.26 7.73
C GLU A 12 8.99 -16.88 7.28
N LEU A 13 8.99 -16.64 5.96
CA LEU A 13 8.49 -15.42 5.34
C LEU A 13 7.12 -15.64 4.71
N LYS A 14 6.48 -14.55 4.30
CA LYS A 14 5.18 -14.52 3.60
C LYS A 14 5.38 -14.09 2.15
N PHE A 15 4.63 -14.70 1.24
CA PHE A 15 4.80 -14.48 -0.19
C PHE A 15 3.76 -13.49 -0.74
N GLY A 16 4.22 -12.36 -1.26
CA GLY A 16 3.37 -11.34 -1.88
C GLY A 16 3.50 -11.25 -3.39
N ILE A 17 2.40 -10.93 -4.08
CA ILE A 17 2.38 -10.62 -5.51
C ILE A 17 1.63 -9.30 -5.79
N THR A 18 1.95 -8.65 -6.90
CA THR A 18 1.23 -7.46 -7.39
C THR A 18 0.63 -7.75 -8.75
N VAL A 19 -0.66 -7.48 -8.92
CA VAL A 19 -1.37 -7.68 -10.20
C VAL A 19 -2.34 -6.52 -10.45
N SER A 20 -2.64 -6.25 -11.71
CA SER A 20 -3.52 -5.14 -12.08
C SER A 20 -4.99 -5.56 -12.22
N ALA A 21 -5.91 -4.73 -11.72
CA ALA A 21 -7.35 -4.72 -11.96
C ALA A 21 -7.72 -4.24 -13.38
N GLY A 22 -6.89 -4.59 -14.34
CA GLY A 22 -6.99 -4.23 -15.74
C GLY A 22 -6.42 -5.33 -16.63
N VAL A 23 -6.33 -5.06 -17.92
CA VAL A 23 -5.93 -6.09 -18.89
C VAL A 23 -4.41 -6.33 -18.95
N LYS A 24 -3.62 -5.45 -18.32
CA LYS A 24 -2.15 -5.52 -18.31
C LYS A 24 -1.57 -5.08 -16.97
N ALA A 25 -0.41 -5.60 -16.62
CA ALA A 25 0.43 -5.06 -15.55
C ALA A 25 0.82 -3.60 -15.84
N CYS A 26 1.13 -2.81 -14.81
CA CYS A 26 1.42 -1.37 -14.96
C CYS A 26 2.58 -1.03 -15.91
N LYS A 27 3.62 -1.89 -15.95
CA LYS A 27 4.74 -1.73 -16.88
C LYS A 27 4.38 -2.13 -18.32
N GLY A 28 3.21 -2.74 -18.53
CA GLY A 28 2.70 -3.18 -19.82
C GLY A 28 3.31 -4.47 -20.34
N ASP A 29 4.17 -5.13 -19.56
CA ASP A 29 4.97 -6.31 -19.92
C ASP A 29 4.38 -7.64 -19.44
N GLY A 30 3.08 -7.67 -19.14
CA GLY A 30 2.37 -8.88 -18.73
C GLY A 30 0.86 -8.66 -18.61
N PRO A 31 0.09 -9.75 -18.43
CA PRO A 31 -1.34 -9.67 -18.21
C PRO A 31 -1.66 -9.00 -16.85
N GLY A 32 -2.85 -8.41 -16.77
CA GLY A 32 -3.54 -8.19 -15.48
C GLY A 32 -4.70 -9.17 -15.36
N SER A 33 -5.49 -9.05 -14.29
CA SER A 33 -6.51 -10.05 -13.92
C SER A 33 -7.93 -9.68 -14.34
N TYR A 34 -8.15 -8.57 -15.05
CA TYR A 34 -9.51 -8.16 -15.41
C TYR A 34 -10.22 -9.22 -16.27
N GLY A 35 -11.32 -9.77 -15.76
CA GLY A 35 -12.10 -10.84 -16.38
C GLY A 35 -11.58 -12.26 -16.10
N TYR A 36 -10.51 -12.41 -15.32
CA TYR A 36 -9.90 -13.69 -14.94
C TYR A 36 -9.75 -13.83 -13.42
N GLU A 37 -10.47 -13.02 -12.63
CA GLU A 37 -10.26 -12.87 -11.20
C GLU A 37 -10.38 -14.19 -10.44
N GLU A 38 -11.38 -15.03 -10.78
CA GLU A 38 -11.55 -16.37 -10.16
C GLU A 38 -10.41 -17.33 -10.47
N THR A 39 -9.93 -17.33 -11.73
CA THR A 39 -8.83 -18.20 -12.16
C THR A 39 -7.53 -17.76 -11.50
N ASP A 40 -7.24 -16.47 -11.54
CA ASP A 40 -6.02 -15.90 -10.98
C ASP A 40 -5.99 -16.04 -9.44
N ALA A 41 -7.14 -15.87 -8.76
CA ALA A 41 -7.23 -16.11 -7.33
C ALA A 41 -6.90 -17.55 -6.95
N GLN A 42 -7.41 -18.54 -7.71
CA GLN A 42 -7.07 -19.94 -7.48
C GLN A 42 -5.58 -20.22 -7.73
N ASP A 43 -5.01 -19.66 -8.79
CA ASP A 43 -3.58 -19.75 -9.06
C ASP A 43 -2.75 -19.16 -7.90
N PHE A 44 -3.15 -18.02 -7.34
CA PHE A 44 -2.49 -17.42 -6.18
C PHE A 44 -2.56 -18.32 -4.95
N ALA A 45 -3.72 -18.95 -4.69
CA ALA A 45 -3.88 -19.93 -3.62
C ALA A 45 -2.96 -21.14 -3.82
N ASP A 46 -2.96 -21.72 -5.02
CA ASP A 46 -2.14 -22.88 -5.40
C ASP A 46 -0.63 -22.59 -5.29
N TRP A 47 -0.23 -21.34 -5.53
CA TRP A 47 1.16 -20.89 -5.41
C TRP A 47 1.57 -20.52 -3.98
N GLY A 48 0.62 -20.48 -3.05
CA GLY A 48 0.88 -20.11 -1.67
C GLY A 48 1.06 -18.60 -1.45
N VAL A 49 0.41 -17.75 -2.24
CA VAL A 49 0.44 -16.29 -2.04
C VAL A 49 -0.28 -15.94 -0.73
N ASP A 50 0.36 -15.17 0.15
CA ASP A 50 -0.22 -14.67 1.40
C ASP A 50 -0.68 -13.21 1.31
N TYR A 51 -0.26 -12.49 0.26
CA TYR A 51 -0.51 -11.06 0.10
C TYR A 51 -0.70 -10.70 -1.38
N LEU A 52 -1.80 -10.03 -1.72
CA LEU A 52 -2.05 -9.49 -3.05
C LEU A 52 -2.15 -7.96 -2.98
N LYS A 53 -1.25 -7.26 -3.67
CA LYS A 53 -1.42 -5.85 -4.03
C LYS A 53 -2.11 -5.76 -5.39
N TYR A 54 -3.35 -5.31 -5.40
CA TYR A 54 -4.15 -5.13 -6.61
C TYR A 54 -4.13 -3.66 -7.03
N VAL A 55 -3.65 -3.37 -8.24
CA VAL A 55 -3.39 -2.00 -8.72
C VAL A 55 -4.29 -1.64 -9.91
N ASP A 56 -4.46 -0.36 -10.20
CA ASP A 56 -5.50 0.09 -11.14
C ASP A 56 -5.05 0.39 -12.58
N CYS A 57 -3.95 -0.21 -13.04
CA CYS A 57 -3.42 0.04 -14.39
C CYS A 57 -4.25 -0.65 -15.49
N PHE A 58 -4.40 0.02 -16.64
CA PHE A 58 -5.06 -0.54 -17.85
C PHE A 58 -6.48 -1.08 -17.58
N ASN A 59 -7.26 -0.40 -16.73
CA ASN A 59 -8.57 -0.83 -16.23
C ASN A 59 -9.76 -0.73 -17.21
N LEU A 60 -9.50 -0.36 -18.48
CA LEU A 60 -10.48 -0.15 -19.55
C LEU A 60 -11.50 0.98 -19.34
N GLY A 61 -11.70 1.48 -18.12
CA GLY A 61 -12.66 2.54 -17.79
C GLY A 61 -14.13 2.14 -18.01
N THR A 62 -14.44 0.85 -18.08
CA THR A 62 -15.79 0.32 -18.35
C THR A 62 -16.59 0.04 -17.09
N GLU A 63 -15.93 -0.07 -15.94
CA GLU A 63 -16.51 -0.36 -14.62
C GLU A 63 -15.80 0.47 -13.55
N THR A 64 -16.51 0.78 -12.47
CA THR A 64 -15.91 1.49 -11.33
C THR A 64 -14.84 0.64 -10.65
N ALA A 65 -13.87 1.28 -9.99
CA ALA A 65 -12.91 0.58 -9.15
C ALA A 65 -13.61 -0.31 -8.12
N GLU A 66 -14.61 0.20 -7.40
CA GLU A 66 -15.34 -0.60 -6.39
C GLU A 66 -15.81 -1.95 -6.93
N VAL A 67 -16.40 -1.99 -8.13
CA VAL A 67 -16.86 -3.25 -8.76
C VAL A 67 -15.69 -4.19 -9.08
N ARG A 68 -14.64 -3.66 -9.74
CA ARG A 68 -13.49 -4.47 -10.18
C ARG A 68 -12.70 -5.03 -9.01
N PHE A 69 -12.52 -4.22 -7.96
CA PHE A 69 -11.80 -4.61 -6.75
C PHE A 69 -12.63 -5.54 -5.86
N THR A 70 -13.95 -5.33 -5.74
CA THR A 70 -14.83 -6.29 -5.05
C THR A 70 -14.77 -7.67 -5.69
N ARG A 71 -14.77 -7.75 -7.03
CA ARG A 71 -14.71 -9.03 -7.76
C ARG A 71 -13.47 -9.86 -7.41
N MET A 72 -12.29 -9.23 -7.35
CA MET A 72 -11.07 -9.92 -6.92
C MET A 72 -11.10 -10.27 -5.43
N GLY A 73 -11.59 -9.38 -4.57
CA GLY A 73 -11.75 -9.66 -3.14
C GLY A 73 -12.65 -10.88 -2.88
N ASP A 74 -13.76 -11.01 -3.62
CA ASP A 74 -14.67 -12.15 -3.53
C ASP A 74 -14.07 -13.42 -4.11
N ALA A 75 -13.32 -13.32 -5.22
CA ALA A 75 -12.58 -14.44 -5.79
C ALA A 75 -11.54 -15.00 -4.81
N LEU A 76 -10.78 -14.15 -4.11
CA LEU A 76 -9.83 -14.56 -3.07
C LEU A 76 -10.53 -15.28 -1.92
N LYS A 77 -11.64 -14.73 -1.41
CA LYS A 77 -12.44 -15.34 -0.32
C LYS A 77 -13.04 -16.70 -0.70
N ALA A 78 -13.23 -16.97 -1.99
CA ALA A 78 -13.75 -18.24 -2.49
C ALA A 78 -12.69 -19.35 -2.52
N THR A 79 -11.40 -19.01 -2.40
CA THR A 79 -10.31 -19.98 -2.29
C THR A 79 -10.20 -20.55 -0.87
N ASP A 80 -9.38 -21.58 -0.69
CA ASP A 80 -9.08 -22.18 0.62
C ASP A 80 -7.92 -21.49 1.36
N ARG A 81 -7.42 -20.36 0.84
CA ARG A 81 -6.28 -19.63 1.37
C ARG A 81 -6.66 -18.22 1.83
N ASP A 82 -6.24 -17.88 3.05
CA ASP A 82 -6.34 -16.50 3.54
C ASP A 82 -5.24 -15.64 2.90
N VAL A 83 -5.65 -14.61 2.16
CA VAL A 83 -4.77 -13.70 1.42
C VAL A 83 -5.04 -12.29 1.90
N PHE A 84 -4.01 -11.62 2.42
CA PHE A 84 -4.10 -10.19 2.75
C PHE A 84 -4.31 -9.40 1.45
N TYR A 85 -5.46 -8.74 1.33
CA TYR A 85 -5.86 -8.04 0.13
C TYR A 85 -5.61 -6.54 0.27
N ALA A 86 -4.64 -6.01 -0.47
CA ALA A 86 -4.27 -4.60 -0.50
C ALA A 86 -4.66 -3.98 -1.84
N VAL A 87 -5.40 -2.87 -1.82
CA VAL A 87 -5.93 -2.25 -3.04
C VAL A 87 -5.32 -0.87 -3.29
N SER A 88 -5.07 -0.55 -4.55
CA SER A 88 -4.45 0.71 -4.92
C SER A 88 -5.05 1.29 -6.19
N THR A 89 -5.89 2.30 -6.02
CA THR A 89 -6.27 3.28 -7.04
C THR A 89 -5.47 4.58 -6.90
N TRP A 90 -4.38 4.57 -6.12
CA TRP A 90 -3.57 5.75 -5.81
C TRP A 90 -4.38 6.89 -5.14
N GLY A 91 -5.34 6.54 -4.28
CA GLY A 91 -6.30 7.48 -3.69
C GLY A 91 -7.43 7.92 -4.62
N GLY A 92 -7.45 7.43 -5.86
CA GLY A 92 -8.47 7.73 -6.86
C GLY A 92 -9.80 7.00 -6.61
N GLU A 93 -10.82 7.38 -7.38
CA GLU A 93 -12.14 6.74 -7.40
C GLU A 93 -12.81 6.60 -6.01
N ASN A 94 -12.56 7.56 -5.11
CA ASN A 94 -13.10 7.59 -3.74
C ASN A 94 -12.86 6.29 -2.96
N VAL A 95 -11.68 5.68 -3.09
CA VAL A 95 -11.32 4.42 -2.42
C VAL A 95 -11.54 4.43 -0.92
N ILE A 96 -11.51 5.59 -0.27
CA ILE A 96 -11.74 5.70 1.17
C ILE A 96 -13.17 5.32 1.61
N GLU A 97 -14.15 5.41 0.70
CA GLU A 97 -15.54 5.08 1.00
C GLU A 97 -15.83 3.59 0.88
N TRP A 98 -15.20 2.91 -0.09
CA TRP A 98 -15.48 1.49 -0.39
C TRP A 98 -14.35 0.53 0.00
N GLY A 99 -13.09 0.98 0.00
CA GLY A 99 -11.91 0.20 0.36
C GLY A 99 -12.05 -0.58 1.68
N PRO A 100 -12.51 0.05 2.77
CA PRO A 100 -12.72 -0.62 4.06
C PRO A 100 -13.72 -1.79 4.03
N GLN A 101 -14.59 -1.88 3.02
CA GLN A 101 -15.57 -2.96 2.90
C GLN A 101 -15.05 -4.14 2.07
N VAL A 102 -14.02 -3.92 1.26
CA VAL A 102 -13.57 -4.90 0.25
C VAL A 102 -12.18 -5.46 0.51
N ALA A 103 -11.34 -4.74 1.26
CA ALA A 103 -9.91 -5.02 1.37
C ALA A 103 -9.34 -4.78 2.78
N ASN A 104 -8.17 -5.39 3.03
CA ASN A 104 -7.43 -5.20 4.28
C ASN A 104 -6.64 -3.89 4.32
N SER A 105 -6.23 -3.35 3.18
CA SER A 105 -5.65 -2.00 3.11
C SER A 105 -5.94 -1.31 1.79
N TRP A 106 -5.90 0.03 1.80
CA TRP A 106 -6.16 0.85 0.61
C TRP A 106 -5.23 2.07 0.54
N THR A 107 -4.63 2.30 -0.63
CA THR A 107 -3.73 3.44 -0.82
C THR A 107 -4.48 4.76 -0.80
N LEU A 108 -4.04 5.70 0.05
CA LEU A 108 -4.64 7.04 0.16
C LEU A 108 -4.15 8.05 -0.90
N SER A 109 -3.05 7.76 -1.58
CA SER A 109 -2.42 8.75 -2.45
C SER A 109 -1.61 8.15 -3.61
N PRO A 110 -1.18 8.99 -4.56
CA PRO A 110 -0.21 8.59 -5.58
C PRO A 110 1.15 8.21 -5.02
N ASP A 111 1.78 7.24 -5.69
CA ASP A 111 3.18 6.91 -5.48
C ASP A 111 4.08 8.12 -5.80
N LEU A 112 5.23 8.22 -5.13
CA LEU A 112 6.19 9.30 -5.39
C LEU A 112 6.73 9.25 -6.83
N TYR A 113 6.93 8.04 -7.36
CA TYR A 113 7.07 7.81 -8.79
C TYR A 113 5.68 7.59 -9.38
N GLY A 114 5.19 8.52 -10.19
CA GLY A 114 3.93 8.30 -10.90
C GLY A 114 3.93 7.04 -11.76
N VAL A 115 2.78 6.76 -12.37
CA VAL A 115 2.60 5.64 -13.33
C VAL A 115 3.69 5.61 -14.42
N TYR A 116 4.31 6.75 -14.75
CA TYR A 116 5.38 6.90 -15.74
C TYR A 116 6.80 7.06 -15.17
N SER A 117 7.04 6.65 -13.93
CA SER A 117 8.35 6.72 -13.25
C SER A 117 8.95 8.14 -13.16
N LYS A 118 8.10 9.17 -13.24
CA LYS A 118 8.50 10.56 -13.00
C LYS A 118 8.18 10.92 -11.54
N PRO A 119 9.13 11.50 -10.79
CA PRO A 119 8.84 12.03 -9.46
C PRO A 119 7.70 13.05 -9.52
N ILE A 120 6.70 12.91 -8.66
CA ILE A 120 5.53 13.81 -8.59
C ILE A 120 5.72 14.89 -7.49
N GLY A 121 6.94 15.09 -7.03
CA GLY A 121 7.27 16.03 -5.97
C GLY A 121 8.58 15.65 -5.30
N ASN A 122 8.88 16.26 -4.16
CA ASN A 122 9.94 15.77 -3.30
C ASN A 122 9.37 14.84 -2.20
N ALA A 123 10.24 14.00 -1.63
CA ALA A 123 9.87 13.02 -0.62
C ALA A 123 9.16 13.65 0.59
N TRP A 124 9.57 14.85 1.02
CA TRP A 124 8.97 15.55 2.15
C TRP A 124 7.52 15.98 1.91
N GLN A 125 7.22 16.50 0.73
CA GLN A 125 5.86 16.88 0.34
C GLN A 125 4.96 15.66 0.25
N HIS A 126 5.48 14.56 -0.30
CA HIS A 126 4.77 13.27 -0.35
C HIS A 126 4.50 12.73 1.05
N MET A 127 5.51 12.70 1.92
CA MET A 127 5.36 12.31 3.33
C MET A 127 4.32 13.13 4.07
N LYS A 128 4.41 14.46 3.98
CA LYS A 128 3.47 15.37 4.63
C LYS A 128 2.05 15.12 4.11
N GLY A 129 1.87 15.03 2.80
CA GLY A 129 0.57 14.80 2.18
C GLY A 129 -0.07 13.48 2.63
N ASN A 130 0.68 12.39 2.60
CA ASN A 130 0.19 11.07 3.00
C ASN A 130 -0.16 11.02 4.48
N PHE A 131 0.70 11.60 5.32
CA PHE A 131 0.45 11.66 6.76
C PHE A 131 -0.80 12.49 7.10
N LEU A 132 -1.01 13.63 6.44
CA LEU A 132 -2.21 14.45 6.66
C LEU A 132 -3.49 13.72 6.24
N GLN A 133 -3.47 12.99 5.12
CA GLN A 133 -4.61 12.15 4.74
C GLN A 133 -4.85 11.01 5.73
N ALA A 134 -3.80 10.36 6.23
CA ALA A 134 -3.93 9.31 7.23
C ALA A 134 -4.60 9.80 8.51
N ILE A 135 -4.32 11.04 8.92
CA ILE A 135 -4.99 11.67 10.06
C ILE A 135 -6.45 12.00 9.73
N ALA A 136 -6.71 12.57 8.56
CA ALA A 136 -8.05 12.93 8.13
C ALA A 136 -9.01 11.74 8.07
N TYR A 137 -8.47 10.55 7.80
CA TYR A 137 -9.22 9.30 7.68
C TYR A 137 -8.87 8.27 8.76
N ALA A 138 -8.39 8.71 9.92
CA ALA A 138 -8.01 7.82 11.02
C ALA A 138 -9.19 6.98 11.54
N ASP A 139 -10.43 7.47 11.38
CA ASP A 139 -11.67 6.78 11.73
C ASP A 139 -11.99 5.57 10.85
N LYS A 140 -11.33 5.44 9.70
CA LYS A 140 -11.47 4.29 8.77
C LYS A 140 -10.56 3.12 9.15
N VAL A 141 -9.60 3.32 10.06
CA VAL A 141 -8.67 2.27 10.49
C VAL A 141 -9.32 1.39 11.55
N SER A 142 -9.19 0.07 11.39
CA SER A 142 -9.59 -0.91 12.39
C SER A 142 -8.74 -2.17 12.30
N ALA A 143 -8.99 -3.14 13.19
CA ALA A 143 -8.27 -4.41 13.13
C ALA A 143 -8.50 -5.08 11.75
N GLY A 144 -7.40 -5.33 11.04
CA GLY A 144 -7.43 -5.94 9.70
C GLY A 144 -7.78 -4.97 8.56
N HIS A 145 -7.94 -3.67 8.81
CA HIS A 145 -8.33 -2.65 7.83
C HIS A 145 -7.49 -1.38 8.01
N TYR A 146 -6.62 -1.06 7.04
CA TYR A 146 -5.59 -0.05 7.20
C TYR A 146 -5.56 0.97 6.05
N ASN A 147 -5.42 2.24 6.41
CA ASN A 147 -4.98 3.26 5.47
C ASN A 147 -3.53 2.95 5.04
N ASP A 148 -3.29 2.79 3.73
CA ASP A 148 -1.97 2.54 3.17
C ASP A 148 -1.36 3.87 2.66
N LEU A 149 -0.25 4.28 3.29
CA LEU A 149 0.48 5.50 2.96
C LEU A 149 1.56 5.24 1.88
N GLY A 150 1.61 4.04 1.32
CA GLY A 150 2.63 3.61 0.37
C GLY A 150 3.91 3.15 1.05
N GLU A 151 4.93 2.92 0.23
CA GLU A 151 6.21 2.39 0.69
C GLU A 151 7.00 3.42 1.53
N LEU A 152 7.78 2.92 2.49
CA LEU A 152 8.79 3.70 3.19
C LEU A 152 9.84 4.17 2.18
N LEU A 153 10.11 5.47 2.16
CA LEU A 153 10.97 6.15 1.19
C LEU A 153 12.46 6.04 1.53
N ILE A 154 12.78 5.25 2.56
CA ILE A 154 14.11 5.10 3.15
C ILE A 154 15.05 4.39 2.17
N ASP A 155 16.28 4.88 2.06
CA ASP A 155 17.34 4.41 1.14
C ASP A 155 17.07 4.68 -0.36
N THR A 156 15.79 4.82 -0.75
CA THR A 156 15.39 5.15 -2.13
C THR A 156 15.36 6.66 -2.37
N PHE A 157 14.84 7.44 -1.41
CA PHE A 157 14.71 8.90 -1.51
C PHE A 157 15.17 9.67 -0.29
N LEU A 158 15.22 8.99 0.87
CA LEU A 158 15.67 9.53 2.13
C LEU A 158 16.92 8.76 2.58
N SER A 159 18.08 9.41 2.55
CA SER A 159 19.36 8.81 2.94
C SER A 159 19.83 9.24 4.32
N GLU A 160 19.31 10.36 4.83
CA GLU A 160 19.66 10.89 6.14
C GLU A 160 18.85 10.18 7.24
N TYR A 161 19.52 9.90 8.37
CA TYR A 161 18.92 9.16 9.49
C TYR A 161 17.65 9.81 10.02
N TYR A 162 17.65 11.13 10.20
CA TYR A 162 16.50 11.83 10.77
C TYR A 162 15.28 11.83 9.84
N GLU A 163 15.50 11.92 8.53
CA GLU A 163 14.42 11.85 7.54
C GLU A 163 13.84 10.44 7.48
N SER A 164 14.73 9.44 7.50
CA SER A 164 14.33 8.04 7.51
C SER A 164 13.56 7.67 8.77
N ASN A 165 14.06 8.09 9.93
CA ASN A 165 13.41 7.87 11.22
C ASN A 165 12.05 8.59 11.27
N ALA A 166 11.94 9.80 10.73
CA ALA A 166 10.67 10.51 10.61
C ALA A 166 9.68 9.76 9.71
N ASN A 167 10.10 9.29 8.53
CA ASN A 167 9.23 8.52 7.63
C ASN A 167 8.72 7.23 8.30
N PHE A 168 9.59 6.47 8.94
CA PHE A 168 9.21 5.25 9.66
C PHE A 168 8.20 5.52 10.77
N ASN A 169 8.49 6.51 11.63
CA ASN A 169 7.64 6.84 12.77
C ASN A 169 6.25 7.33 12.33
N LEU A 170 6.18 8.24 11.35
CA LEU A 170 4.90 8.77 10.87
C LEU A 170 4.00 7.66 10.31
N TRP A 171 4.55 6.75 9.51
CA TRP A 171 3.81 5.59 9.00
C TRP A 171 3.37 4.65 10.11
N ALA A 172 4.28 4.35 11.04
CA ALA A 172 4.04 3.45 12.15
C ALA A 172 2.89 3.94 13.02
N PHE A 173 2.93 5.20 13.45
CA PHE A 173 1.89 5.81 14.27
C PHE A 173 0.55 5.97 13.53
N SER A 174 0.58 6.20 12.20
CA SER A 174 -0.62 6.20 11.35
C SER A 174 -1.24 4.82 11.12
N LYS A 175 -0.65 3.74 11.66
CA LYS A 175 -1.08 2.35 11.45
C LYS A 175 -0.98 1.88 10.00
N SER A 176 -0.15 2.54 9.19
CA SER A 176 0.12 2.11 7.82
C SER A 176 0.79 0.73 7.82
N PRO A 177 0.54 -0.10 6.79
CA PRO A 177 1.51 -1.10 6.40
C PRO A 177 2.91 -0.48 6.25
N LEU A 178 3.94 -1.20 6.72
CA LEU A 178 5.33 -0.75 6.71
C LEU A 178 6.12 -1.49 5.65
N PHE A 179 5.98 -1.08 4.38
CA PHE A 179 6.69 -1.68 3.25
C PHE A 179 8.05 -1.02 3.04
N LEU A 180 9.12 -1.81 2.98
CA LEU A 180 10.46 -1.32 2.68
C LEU A 180 10.66 -1.23 1.15
N SER A 181 11.03 -0.06 0.62
CA SER A 181 11.34 0.11 -0.81
C SER A 181 12.82 -0.11 -1.14
N GLY A 182 13.72 0.14 -0.19
CA GLY A 182 15.16 0.13 -0.41
C GLY A 182 15.80 -1.26 -0.46
N ASN A 183 17.06 -1.32 -0.89
CA ASN A 183 17.80 -2.58 -0.97
C ASN A 183 18.37 -2.96 0.41
N VAL A 184 17.64 -3.79 1.16
CA VAL A 184 18.02 -4.23 2.51
C VAL A 184 19.41 -4.88 2.60
N GLY A 185 19.92 -5.48 1.52
CA GLY A 185 21.26 -6.07 1.47
C GLY A 185 22.39 -5.05 1.27
N LYS A 186 22.06 -3.78 1.01
CA LYS A 186 23.02 -2.68 0.77
C LYS A 186 22.83 -1.49 1.72
N MET A 187 21.78 -1.49 2.53
CA MET A 187 21.53 -0.44 3.51
C MET A 187 22.67 -0.34 4.53
N SER A 188 23.00 0.89 4.93
CA SER A 188 23.94 1.12 6.03
C SER A 188 23.35 0.68 7.37
N GLU A 189 24.18 0.38 8.38
CA GLU A 189 23.70 0.11 9.74
C GLU A 189 22.89 1.29 10.31
N GLN A 190 23.23 2.53 9.94
CA GLN A 190 22.48 3.71 10.35
C GLN A 190 21.07 3.72 9.76
N THR A 191 20.93 3.35 8.48
CA THR A 191 19.63 3.20 7.81
C THR A 191 18.84 2.05 8.45
N LEU A 192 19.48 0.90 8.68
CA LEU A 192 18.85 -0.25 9.32
C LEU A 192 18.33 0.05 10.73
N ALA A 193 19.06 0.87 11.49
CA ALA A 193 18.64 1.30 12.83
C ALA A 193 17.30 2.04 12.82
N SER A 194 16.96 2.75 11.74
CA SER A 194 15.68 3.47 11.65
C SER A 194 14.45 2.55 11.66
N PHE A 195 14.57 1.30 11.19
CA PHE A 195 13.48 0.33 11.19
C PHE A 195 13.39 -0.50 12.48
N ARG A 196 14.37 -0.38 13.37
CA ARG A 196 14.47 -1.16 14.62
C ARG A 196 13.91 -0.40 15.82
N ASP A 197 13.20 0.70 15.59
CA ASP A 197 12.52 1.45 16.65
C ASP A 197 11.36 0.62 17.22
N GLU A 198 11.62 -0.06 18.34
CA GLU A 198 10.61 -0.90 19.00
C GLU A 198 9.40 -0.10 19.47
N VAL A 199 9.56 1.19 19.78
CA VAL A 199 8.43 2.04 20.19
C VAL A 199 7.51 2.24 18.99
N ALA A 200 8.06 2.60 17.83
CA ALA A 200 7.29 2.74 16.60
C ALA A 200 6.66 1.42 16.16
N ILE A 201 7.41 0.31 16.18
CA ILE A 201 6.89 -1.02 15.82
C ILE A 201 5.74 -1.42 16.74
N ASN A 202 5.91 -1.28 18.05
CA ASN A 202 4.87 -1.62 19.01
C ASN A 202 3.69 -0.66 18.90
N ALA A 203 3.93 0.61 18.63
CA ALA A 203 2.87 1.57 18.37
C ALA A 203 2.12 1.24 17.08
N ASN A 204 2.74 0.67 16.05
CA ASN A 204 2.04 0.22 14.84
C ASN A 204 1.20 -1.04 15.13
N LYS A 205 1.82 -2.06 15.74
CA LYS A 205 1.19 -3.37 15.98
C LYS A 205 0.12 -3.39 17.07
N ASN A 206 0.27 -2.58 18.11
CA ASN A 206 -0.59 -2.64 19.30
C ASN A 206 -1.59 -1.48 19.33
N SER A 207 -2.82 -1.77 19.77
CA SER A 207 -3.93 -0.80 19.93
C SER A 207 -4.43 -0.15 18.64
N PHE A 208 -5.50 -0.69 18.04
CA PHE A 208 -6.21 -0.10 16.90
C PHE A 208 -7.02 1.16 17.28
N GLN A 209 -7.17 1.45 18.58
CA GLN A 209 -7.91 2.63 19.08
C GLN A 209 -7.09 3.93 19.02
N ASN A 210 -5.82 3.87 18.59
CA ASN A 210 -4.87 4.98 18.66
C ASN A 210 -4.17 5.27 17.31
N ALA A 211 -4.89 5.22 16.18
CA ALA A 211 -4.37 5.87 14.98
C ALA A 211 -4.20 7.37 15.28
N VAL A 212 -3.14 8.00 14.77
CA VAL A 212 -2.88 9.42 15.04
C VAL A 212 -4.08 10.25 14.62
N THR A 213 -4.65 10.99 15.57
CA THR A 213 -5.67 12.00 15.32
C THR A 213 -5.06 13.37 15.54
N CYS A 214 -5.56 14.36 14.81
CA CYS A 214 -5.18 15.74 15.07
C CYS A 214 -6.02 16.30 16.22
N HIS A 215 -5.35 16.98 17.15
CA HIS A 215 -5.98 17.56 18.35
C HIS A 215 -6.22 19.07 18.22
N ASP A 216 -5.35 19.81 17.51
CA ASP A 216 -5.48 21.26 17.33
C ASP A 216 -4.80 21.71 16.02
N GLY A 217 -5.29 22.80 15.39
CA GLY A 217 -4.69 23.41 14.21
C GLY A 217 -4.76 22.57 12.92
N CYS A 218 -5.74 21.68 12.82
CA CYS A 218 -5.86 20.72 11.73
C CYS A 218 -6.35 21.39 10.44
N ASP A 219 -5.42 21.86 9.61
CA ASP A 219 -5.73 22.29 8.26
C ASP A 219 -5.43 21.16 7.27
N TYR A 220 -6.47 20.37 6.95
CA TYR A 220 -6.43 19.37 5.89
C TYR A 220 -6.65 19.97 4.50
N SER A 221 -6.89 21.29 4.44
CA SER A 221 -7.09 22.07 3.22
C SER A 221 -5.81 22.71 2.71
N ASP A 222 -4.63 22.36 3.25
CA ASP A 222 -3.36 22.37 2.51
C ASP A 222 -3.34 21.09 1.67
N PRO A 223 -4.14 21.02 0.59
CA PRO A 223 -4.22 19.80 -0.14
C PRO A 223 -2.85 19.72 -0.80
N VAL A 224 -2.42 18.53 -1.14
CA VAL A 224 -1.56 18.48 -2.29
C VAL A 224 -2.42 18.81 -3.52
N SER A 225 -2.81 20.09 -3.64
CA SER A 225 -3.56 20.68 -4.75
C SER A 225 -2.74 20.65 -6.03
N SER A 226 -1.48 20.21 -5.95
CA SER A 226 -0.65 19.87 -7.09
C SER A 226 -0.79 18.42 -7.57
N PHE A 227 -1.37 17.47 -6.82
CA PHE A 227 -1.40 16.07 -7.30
C PHE A 227 -2.47 15.83 -8.38
N THR A 228 -3.67 16.41 -8.28
CA THR A 228 -4.67 16.35 -9.36
C THR A 228 -4.26 17.14 -10.61
N ALA A 229 -3.39 18.15 -10.46
CA ALA A 229 -2.84 18.92 -11.58
C ALA A 229 -1.68 18.23 -12.32
N LEU A 230 -1.12 17.14 -11.76
CA LEU A 230 0.01 16.41 -12.36
C LEU A 230 -0.43 15.25 -13.27
N TYR A 231 -1.74 15.02 -13.40
CA TYR A 231 -2.33 13.95 -14.20
C TYR A 231 -3.37 14.43 -15.24
N GLN A 232 -3.49 15.74 -15.48
CA GLN A 232 -4.12 16.31 -16.67
C GLN A 232 -3.05 16.63 -17.72
#